data_AF-A0A0F8ZFQ6-F1
#
_entry.id   AF-A0A0F8ZFQ6-F1
#
_cell.length_a   1.000
_cell.length_b   1.000
_cell.length_c   1.000
_cell.angle_alpha   90.00
_cell.angle_beta   90.00
_cell.angle_gamma   90.00
#
_symmetry.space_group_name_H-M   'P 1'
#
loop_
_entity.id
_entity.type
_entity.pdbx_description
1 polymer ?
#
loop_
_entity_poly.entity_id
_entity_poly.type
_entity_poly.pdbx_seq_one_letter_code
_entity_poly.pdbx_strand_id
1 'polypeptide(L)' 'VEPRKDVHILPNTSSLLLDPSAAPPDVPLWERPLSSKVLIDATKKWKYTDIALPPSKYMEKVEEDWKKYGL' A
#
# COMPACT_ATOMS: atom_id res chain seq x y z
N VAL A 1 10.61 1.81 -3.65
CA VAL A 1 9.86 1.35 -4.83
C VAL A 1 10.30 2.19 -6.01
N GLU A 2 10.84 1.58 -7.05
CA GLU A 2 10.98 2.18 -8.38
C GLU A 2 9.73 1.76 -9.18
N PRO A 3 8.79 2.66 -9.48
CA PRO A 3 7.48 2.28 -10.02
C PRO A 3 7.50 1.55 -11.37
N ARG A 4 8.53 1.71 -12.19
CA ARG A 4 8.64 1.08 -13.51
C ARG A 4 9.13 -0.37 -13.42
N LYS A 5 9.93 -0.69 -12.40
CA LYS A 5 10.57 -2.00 -12.19
C LYS A 5 9.81 -2.84 -11.17
N ASP A 6 9.26 -2.18 -10.15
CA ASP A 6 8.76 -2.84 -8.95
C ASP A 6 7.24 -3.01 -8.95
N VAL A 7 6.55 -2.49 -9.97
CA VAL A 7 5.11 -2.64 -10.16
C VAL A 7 4.86 -3.64 -11.28
N HIS A 8 4.16 -4.71 -10.94
CA HIS A 8 3.74 -5.74 -11.88
C HIS A 8 2.23 -5.73 -12.01
N ILE A 9 1.75 -5.56 -13.25
CA ILE A 9 0.34 -5.61 -13.57
C ILE A 9 0.05 -6.98 -14.19
N LEU A 10 -0.85 -7.73 -13.56
CA LEU A 10 -1.40 -8.96 -14.12
C LEU A 10 -2.76 -8.62 -14.74
N PRO A 11 -2.86 -8.48 -16.07
CA PRO A 11 -4.14 -8.25 -16.73
C PRO A 11 -4.97 -9.54 -16.77
N ASN A 12 -6.25 -9.41 -17.11
CA ASN A 12 -7.15 -10.53 -17.39
C ASN A 12 -7.28 -11.57 -16.26
N THR A 13 -7.26 -11.10 -15.02
CA THR A 13 -7.47 -11.94 -13.84
C THR A 13 -8.94 -11.93 -13.42
N SER A 14 -9.36 -12.90 -12.61
CA SER A 14 -10.71 -12.91 -12.05
C SER A 14 -10.99 -11.65 -11.24
N SER A 15 -12.11 -11.02 -11.57
CA SER A 15 -12.65 -9.88 -10.82
C SER A 15 -13.16 -10.30 -9.45
N LEU A 16 -13.22 -9.35 -8.52
CA LEU A 16 -13.87 -9.50 -7.23
C LEU A 16 -15.32 -9.05 -7.36
N LEU A 17 -16.27 -9.96 -7.12
CA LEU A 17 -17.70 -9.73 -7.39
C LEU A 17 -18.28 -8.52 -6.64
N LEU A 18 -17.75 -8.19 -5.46
CA LEU A 18 -18.25 -7.09 -4.64
C LEU A 18 -17.37 -5.83 -4.72
N ASP A 19 -16.45 -5.77 -5.68
CA ASP A 19 -15.62 -4.59 -5.90
C ASP A 19 -16.41 -3.52 -6.69
N PRO A 20 -16.71 -2.36 -6.07
CA PRO A 20 -17.46 -1.30 -6.74
C PRO A 20 -16.65 -0.61 -7.86
N SER A 21 -15.34 -0.78 -7.89
CA SER A 21 -14.47 -0.19 -8.92
C SER A 21 -14.41 -1.02 -10.21
N ALA A 22 -14.86 -2.28 -10.17
CA ALA A 22 -14.76 -3.20 -11.30
C ALA A 22 -15.61 -2.79 -12.51
N ALA A 23 -16.75 -2.11 -12.29
CA ALA A 23 -17.60 -1.54 -13.33
C ALA A 23 -18.60 -0.54 -12.72
N PRO A 24 -19.18 0.38 -13.53
CA PRO A 24 -20.27 1.25 -13.12
C PRO A 24 -21.41 0.51 -12.38
N PRO A 25 -22.14 1.17 -11.46
CA PRO A 25 -23.16 0.52 -10.62
C PRO A 25 -24.29 -0.19 -11.39
N ASP A 26 -24.58 0.24 -12.61
CA ASP A 26 -25.62 -0.29 -13.49
C ASP A 26 -25.23 -1.59 -14.22
N VAL A 27 -23.95 -1.96 -14.25
CA VAL A 27 -23.48 -3.20 -14.88
C VAL A 27 -23.73 -4.40 -13.96
N PRO A 28 -24.44 -5.46 -14.39
CA PRO A 28 -24.66 -6.63 -13.55
C PRO A 28 -23.37 -7.35 -13.12
N LEU A 29 -23.36 -7.99 -11.94
CA LEU A 29 -22.15 -8.61 -11.38
C LEU A 29 -21.56 -9.72 -12.26
N TRP A 30 -22.40 -10.52 -12.93
CA TRP A 30 -21.98 -11.61 -13.81
C TRP A 30 -21.36 -11.12 -15.13
N GLU A 31 -21.53 -9.84 -15.47
CA GLU A 31 -20.93 -9.18 -16.63
C GLU A 31 -19.58 -8.51 -16.31
N ARG A 32 -19.03 -8.76 -15.11
CA ARG A 32 -17.74 -8.24 -14.63
C ARG A 32 -16.68 -9.34 -14.47
N PRO A 33 -16.40 -10.23 -15.44
CA PRO A 33 -15.58 -11.43 -15.21
C PRO A 33 -14.08 -11.15 -15.05
N LEU A 34 -13.56 -10.08 -15.69
CA LEU A 34 -12.14 -9.79 -15.77
C LEU A 34 -11.78 -8.48 -15.06
N SER A 35 -10.61 -8.47 -14.42
CA SER A 35 -9.97 -7.32 -13.78
C SER A 35 -8.45 -7.48 -13.86
N SER A 36 -7.71 -6.49 -13.35
CA SER A 36 -6.26 -6.56 -13.18
C SER A 36 -5.89 -6.69 -11.71
N LYS A 37 -4.78 -7.37 -11.42
CA LYS A 37 -4.12 -7.32 -10.10
C LYS A 37 -2.81 -6.58 -10.24
N VAL A 38 -2.53 -5.71 -9.28
CA VAL A 38 -1.26 -4.99 -9.19
C VAL A 38 -0.48 -5.56 -8.02
N LEU A 39 0.75 -6.00 -8.29
CA LEU A 39 1.70 -6.44 -7.27
C LEU A 39 2.80 -5.39 -7.18
N ILE A 40 3.08 -4.92 -5.97
CA ILE A 40 4.11 -3.92 -5.72
C ILE A 40 5.17 -4.54 -4.83
N ASP A 41 6.38 -4.69 -5.35
CA ASP A 41 7.52 -5.12 -4.56
C ASP A 41 8.10 -3.94 -3.77
N ALA A 42 7.60 -3.78 -2.54
CA ALA A 42 8.06 -2.78 -1.57
C ALA A 42 9.20 -3.28 -0.66
N THR A 43 9.86 -4.40 -0.99
CA THR A 43 10.97 -4.92 -0.20
C THR A 43 12.25 -4.10 -0.38
N LYS A 44 13.19 -4.23 0.59
CA LYS A 44 14.54 -3.64 0.46
C LYS A 44 15.39 -4.48 -0.49
N LYS A 45 15.49 -4.02 -1.74
CA LYS A 45 16.29 -4.69 -2.80
C LYS A 45 17.80 -4.62 -2.59
N TRP A 46 18.29 -3.62 -1.85
CA TRP A 46 19.70 -3.33 -1.66
C TRP A 46 19.99 -2.97 -0.20
N LYS A 47 21.28 -2.90 0.16
CA LYS A 47 21.70 -2.28 1.41
C LYS A 47 21.56 -0.77 1.27
N TYR A 48 20.47 -0.23 1.81
CA TYR A 48 20.27 1.20 1.95
C TYR A 48 20.96 1.72 3.23
N THR A 49 21.14 3.04 3.30
CA THR A 49 21.49 3.68 4.57
C THR A 49 20.44 3.36 5.63
N ASP A 50 20.80 3.56 6.89
CA ASP A 50 19.85 3.45 7.97
C ASP A 50 18.62 4.33 7.70
N ILE A 51 17.47 3.85 8.19
CA ILE A 51 16.23 4.59 8.05
C ILE A 51 16.40 5.96 8.71
N ALA A 52 15.81 6.99 8.13
CA ALA A 52 15.83 8.35 8.65
C ALA A 52 14.93 8.52 9.88
N LEU A 53 15.03 7.59 10.83
CA LEU A 53 14.39 7.71 12.13
C LEU A 53 15.27 8.53 13.06
N PRO A 54 14.68 9.41 13.88
CA PRO A 54 15.39 9.99 15.01
C PRO A 54 15.98 8.88 15.90
N PRO A 55 17.15 9.08 16.51
CA PRO A 55 17.68 8.16 17.51
C PRO A 55 16.64 7.82 18.59
N SER A 56 16.59 6.56 19.05
CA SER A 56 15.54 6.04 19.94
C SER A 56 15.30 6.89 21.18
N LYS A 57 16.37 7.42 21.80
CA LYS A 57 16.27 8.32 22.97
C LYS A 57 15.34 9.51 22.78
N TYR A 58 15.22 10.04 21.55
CA TYR A 58 14.34 11.16 21.26
C TYR A 58 12.91 10.69 21.03
N MET A 59 12.74 9.50 20.44
CA MET A 59 11.43 8.88 20.27
C MET A 59 10.81 8.54 21.63
N GLU A 60 11.57 7.90 22.52
CA GLU A 60 11.16 7.54 23.87
C GLU A 60 10.78 8.78 24.69
N LYS A 61 11.58 9.86 24.61
CA LYS A 61 11.27 11.11 25.30
C LYS A 61 9.95 11.73 24.85
N VAL A 62 9.68 11.73 23.54
CA VAL A 62 8.43 12.26 23.00
C VAL A 62 7.24 11.41 23.45
N GLU A 63 7.41 10.09 23.53
CA GLU A 63 6.39 9.18 24.04
C GLU A 63 6.09 9.43 25.54
N GLU A 64 7.12 9.59 26.38
CA GLU A 64 6.96 9.92 27.80
C GLU A 64 6.23 11.25 28.02
N ASP A 65 6.55 12.25 27.20
CA ASP A 65 6.02 13.60 27.32
C ASP A 65 4.70 13.81 26.55
N TRP A 66 4.18 12.80 25.84
CA TRP A 66 3.04 12.95 24.92
C TRP A 66 1.83 13.63 25.58
N LYS A 67 1.47 13.18 26.80
CA LYS A 67 0.36 13.76 27.58
C LYS A 67 0.62 15.20 28.03
N LYS A 68 1.88 15.60 28.22
CA LYS A 68 2.24 16.96 28.64
C LYS A 68 2.10 17.96 27.50
N TYR A 69 2.16 17.51 26.25
CA TYR A 69 1.99 18.35 25.08
C TYR A 69 0.54 18.76 24.83
N GLY A 70 -0.43 18.10 25.47
CA GLY A 70 -1.86 18.42 25.32
C GLY A 70 -2.41 18.07 23.93
N LEU A 71 -1.79 17.09 23.26
CA LEU A 71 -2.21 16.52 21.97
C LEU A 71 -2.95 15.20 22.14
#